data_AF-A0A2V9QG37-F1
#
_entry.id   AF-A0A2V9QG37-F1
#
_cell.length_a   1.000
_cell.length_b   1.000
_cell.length_c   1.000
_cell.angle_alpha   90.00
_cell.angle_beta   90.00
_cell.angle_gamma   90.00
#
_symmetry.space_group_name_H-M   'P 1'
#
loop_
_entity.id
_entity.type
_entity.pdbx_description
1 polymer ?
#
loop_
_entity_poly.entity_id
_entity_poly.type
_entity_poly.pdbx_seq_one_letter_code
_entity_poly.pdbx_strand_id
1 'polypeptide(L)'
;MRANVPPRDTALLAPAATLVVSEQFHPALAELILSIARQIHSEPGLFEQAGDFPSRKFLDFPISDAAKRFFNSGPSLLQRYLPFWAADLIDRLKIILLPLITLVYPLFKLIPPTYDWRMRSRINRWYKDLQAIEEQIETREPNADFSSQVAELDRLEANVGRLSVPLAYANPLYTLRSHIALLRDELRQGHQPKHH
;
A
#
# COMPACT_ATOMS: atom_id res chain seq x y z
N MET A 1 39.59 29.86 56.75
CA MET A 1 40.21 28.60 56.29
C MET A 1 41.35 28.97 55.35
N ARG A 2 42.58 28.50 55.61
CA ARG A 2 43.73 28.77 54.72
C ARG A 2 43.52 28.00 53.41
N ALA A 3 43.59 28.67 52.27
CA ALA A 3 43.49 28.02 50.97
C ALA A 3 44.74 27.14 50.77
N ASN A 4 44.53 25.83 50.60
CA ASN A 4 45.59 24.84 50.40
C ASN A 4 46.11 24.89 48.95
N VAL A 5 46.67 26.03 48.56
CA VAL A 5 47.15 26.30 47.21
C VAL A 5 48.68 26.11 47.17
N PRO A 6 49.22 25.39 46.17
CA PRO A 6 50.66 25.20 46.05
C PRO A 6 51.40 26.55 45.97
N PRO A 7 52.59 26.68 46.60
CA PRO A 7 53.35 27.94 46.62
C PRO A 7 54.01 28.29 45.28
N ARG A 8 53.95 27.39 44.28
CA ARG A 8 54.52 27.57 42.94
C ARG A 8 53.76 26.73 41.93
N ASP A 9 53.75 27.19 40.68
CA ASP A 9 53.21 26.43 39.56
C ASP A 9 53.90 25.07 39.48
N THR A 10 53.09 24.02 39.50
CA THR A 10 53.57 22.63 39.50
C THR A 10 53.05 21.96 38.24
N ALA A 11 53.95 21.46 37.40
CA ALA A 11 53.59 20.65 36.25
C ALA A 11 53.03 19.31 36.73
N LEU A 12 51.81 18.98 36.32
CA LEU A 12 51.12 17.74 36.66
C LEU A 12 50.98 16.87 35.41
N LEU A 13 51.02 15.55 35.59
CA LEU A 13 50.71 14.58 34.55
C LEU A 13 49.32 13.99 34.84
N ALA A 14 48.42 14.05 33.86
CA ALA A 14 47.10 13.46 33.94
C ALA A 14 46.85 12.56 32.72
N PRO A 15 46.53 11.26 32.92
CA PRO A 15 46.17 10.39 31.81
C PRO A 15 44.78 10.73 31.27
N ALA A 16 44.60 10.63 29.96
CA ALA A 16 43.31 10.80 29.33
C ALA A 16 42.47 9.53 29.48
N ALA A 17 41.21 9.66 29.91
CA ALA A 17 40.27 8.53 29.94
C ALA A 17 39.71 8.28 28.52
N THR A 18 39.82 7.03 28.05
CA THR A 18 39.36 6.63 26.71
C THR A 18 38.16 5.70 26.81
N LEU A 19 37.09 6.01 26.07
CA LEU A 19 35.93 5.14 25.91
C LEU A 19 36.15 4.19 24.72
N VAL A 20 36.22 2.89 24.99
CA VAL A 20 36.48 1.84 23.99
C VAL A 20 35.26 0.93 23.87
N VAL A 21 34.91 0.57 22.63
CA VAL A 21 33.83 -0.37 22.31
C VAL A 21 34.37 -1.47 21.40
N SER A 22 33.73 -2.64 21.41
CA SER A 22 34.12 -3.76 20.53
C SER A 22 33.76 -3.47 19.06
N GLU A 23 34.41 -4.17 18.12
CA GLU A 23 34.10 -4.03 16.68
C GLU A 23 32.67 -4.45 16.31
N GLN A 24 32.10 -5.37 17.07
CA GLN A 24 30.71 -5.83 16.91
C GLN A 24 29.70 -4.90 17.59
N PHE A 25 30.16 -3.85 18.28
CA PHE A 25 29.29 -2.94 18.99
C PHE A 25 28.46 -2.12 18.01
N HIS A 26 27.16 -2.05 18.26
CA HIS A 26 26.24 -1.43 17.32
C HIS A 26 26.54 0.08 17.17
N PRO A 27 26.83 0.60 15.96
CA PRO A 27 27.25 1.99 15.75
C PRO A 27 26.29 3.04 16.34
N ALA A 28 24.98 2.79 16.31
CA ALA A 28 23.99 3.70 16.89
C ALA A 28 24.07 3.81 18.42
N LEU A 29 24.45 2.73 19.11
CA LEU A 29 24.66 2.79 20.55
C LEU A 29 25.93 3.58 20.88
N ALA A 30 26.95 3.51 20.02
CA ALA A 30 28.16 4.32 20.19
C ALA A 30 27.85 5.82 20.03
N GLU A 31 27.06 6.20 19.03
CA GLU A 31 26.59 7.58 18.85
C GLU A 31 25.73 8.05 20.04
N LEU A 32 24.86 7.18 20.58
CA LEU A 32 24.07 7.47 21.78
C LEU A 32 24.96 7.74 22.99
N ILE A 33 25.93 6.86 23.27
CA ILE A 33 26.86 7.03 24.39
C ILE A 33 27.67 8.32 24.23
N LEU A 34 28.14 8.64 23.02
CA LEU A 34 28.85 9.90 22.74
C LEU A 34 27.97 11.12 22.96
N SER A 35 26.68 11.05 22.62
CA SER A 35 25.74 12.15 22.84
C SER A 35 25.48 12.40 24.33
N ILE A 36 25.33 11.32 25.11
CA ILE A 36 25.19 11.37 26.58
C ILE A 36 26.50 11.88 27.20
N ALA A 37 27.65 11.36 26.78
CA ALA A 37 28.96 11.80 27.27
C ALA A 37 29.16 13.30 27.01
N ARG A 38 28.76 13.80 25.84
CA ARG A 38 28.80 15.23 25.53
C ARG A 38 27.87 16.05 26.41
N GLN A 39 26.70 15.53 26.76
CA GLN A 39 25.77 16.22 27.66
C GLN A 39 26.27 16.25 29.11
N ILE A 40 26.88 15.16 29.59
CA ILE A 40 27.37 15.05 30.96
C ILE A 40 28.67 15.84 31.15
N HIS A 41 29.57 15.79 30.15
CA HIS A 41 30.90 16.40 30.23
C HIS A 41 31.03 17.72 29.46
N SER A 42 29.90 18.36 29.07
CA SER A 42 29.93 19.67 28.41
C SER A 42 30.31 20.81 29.35
N GLU A 43 30.06 20.66 30.65
CA GLU A 43 30.36 21.70 31.64
C GLU A 43 31.86 21.77 31.94
N PRO A 44 32.40 22.96 32.26
CA PRO A 44 33.81 23.10 32.62
C PRO A 44 34.08 22.41 33.96
N GLY A 45 35.21 21.71 34.03
CA GLY A 45 35.67 21.05 35.25
C GLY A 45 36.82 21.79 35.92
N LEU A 46 37.57 21.08 36.76
CA LEU A 46 38.70 21.65 37.50
C LEU A 46 39.94 21.87 36.62
N PHE A 47 40.10 21.07 35.56
CA PHE A 47 41.28 21.07 34.68
C PHE A 47 40.93 21.28 33.20
N GLU A 48 39.64 21.19 32.86
CA GLU A 48 39.11 21.18 31.50
C GLU A 48 38.14 22.34 31.25
N GLN A 49 38.14 22.88 30.02
CA GLN A 49 37.23 23.94 29.61
C GLN A 49 35.87 23.36 29.17
N ALA A 50 34.85 24.22 29.17
CA ALA A 50 33.53 23.84 28.70
C ALA A 50 33.59 23.36 27.24
N GLY A 51 33.05 22.16 26.98
CA GLY A 51 33.04 21.55 25.65
C GLY A 51 34.35 20.88 25.22
N ASP A 52 35.35 20.74 26.10
CA ASP A 52 36.57 19.98 25.80
C ASP A 52 36.30 18.47 25.66
N PHE A 53 35.24 17.95 26.30
CA PHE A 53 34.88 16.54 26.29
C PHE A 53 33.46 16.28 25.75
N PRO A 54 33.25 15.13 25.07
CA PRO A 54 34.24 14.14 24.64
C PRO A 54 35.15 14.69 23.54
N SER A 55 36.39 14.17 23.45
CA SER A 55 37.42 14.68 22.53
C SER A 55 37.98 13.60 21.59
N ARG A 56 38.59 14.02 20.48
CA ARG A 56 39.36 13.16 19.56
C ARG A 56 40.87 13.18 19.83
N LYS A 57 41.29 13.88 20.89
CA LYS A 57 42.71 14.08 21.20
C LYS A 57 43.23 12.91 22.04
N PHE A 58 44.53 12.62 21.92
CA PHE A 58 45.23 11.64 22.77
C PHE A 58 44.58 10.25 22.77
N LEU A 59 44.15 9.78 21.60
CA LEU A 59 43.55 8.45 21.44
C LEU A 59 44.65 7.38 21.31
N ASP A 60 44.60 6.37 22.18
CA ASP A 60 45.46 5.19 22.10
C ASP A 60 44.94 4.12 21.12
N PHE A 61 43.67 4.20 20.75
CA PHE A 61 42.96 3.26 19.88
C PHE A 61 42.43 3.94 18.60
N PRO A 62 42.27 3.20 17.48
CA PRO A 62 41.70 3.76 16.27
C PRO A 62 40.27 4.26 16.52
N ILE A 63 39.98 5.48 16.06
CA ILE A 63 38.66 6.07 16.21
C ILE A 63 37.63 5.35 15.33
N SER A 64 36.52 4.93 15.94
CA SER A 64 35.42 4.26 15.23
C SER A 64 34.74 5.18 14.23
N ASP A 65 34.19 4.61 13.15
CA ASP A 65 33.52 5.41 12.12
C ASP A 65 32.28 6.14 12.65
N ALA A 66 31.60 5.56 13.64
CA ALA A 66 30.52 6.20 14.38
C ALA A 66 30.98 7.49 15.09
N ALA A 67 32.11 7.43 15.81
CA ALA A 67 32.70 8.59 16.47
C ALA A 67 33.18 9.64 15.45
N LYS A 68 33.81 9.22 14.34
CA LYS A 68 34.18 10.15 13.25
C LYS A 68 32.96 10.90 12.74
N ARG A 69 31.85 10.22 12.46
CA ARG A 69 30.63 10.88 11.97
C ARG A 69 30.03 11.84 13.00
N PHE A 70 29.90 11.41 14.26
CA PHE A 70 29.33 12.23 15.33
C PHE A 70 30.03 13.59 15.48
N PHE A 71 31.36 13.59 15.48
CA PHE A 71 32.16 14.80 15.61
C PHE A 71 32.26 15.63 14.32
N ASN A 72 32.10 15.03 13.12
CA ASN A 72 32.15 15.76 11.84
C ASN A 72 30.81 16.40 11.48
N SER A 73 29.71 15.72 11.76
CA SER A 73 28.37 16.08 11.26
C SER A 73 27.37 16.38 12.38
N GLY A 74 27.78 16.24 13.64
CA GLY A 74 26.90 16.34 14.80
C GLY A 74 26.00 15.10 14.97
N PRO A 75 25.19 15.05 16.04
CA PRO A 75 24.17 14.01 16.17
C PRO A 75 23.19 14.09 14.98
N SER A 76 22.91 12.95 14.35
CA SER A 76 22.09 12.88 13.14
C SER A 76 20.69 13.44 13.38
N LEU A 77 20.34 14.53 12.69
CA LEU A 77 19.01 15.15 12.75
C LEU A 77 17.90 14.25 12.17
N LEU A 78 18.25 13.31 11.28
CA LEU A 78 17.32 12.34 10.67
C LEU A 78 16.98 11.16 11.59
N GLN A 79 17.83 10.84 12.57
CA GLN A 79 17.52 9.89 13.66
C GLN A 79 16.43 10.39 14.62
N ARG A 80 16.04 11.67 14.53
CA ARG A 80 15.02 12.27 15.41
C ARG A 80 13.58 11.88 15.06
N TYR A 81 13.32 11.35 13.84
CA TYR A 81 11.98 10.94 13.41
C TYR A 81 11.90 9.55 12.76
N LEU A 82 12.96 9.04 12.11
CA LEU A 82 13.02 7.65 11.67
C LEU A 82 14.25 6.96 12.28
N PRO A 83 14.08 5.89 13.08
CA PRO A 83 15.23 5.16 13.63
C PRO A 83 15.95 4.39 12.52
N PHE A 84 17.23 4.05 12.74
CA PHE A 84 18.06 3.31 11.76
C PHE A 84 17.43 1.98 11.31
N TRP A 85 16.64 1.32 12.16
CA TRP A 85 15.92 0.12 11.78
C TRP A 85 14.98 0.33 10.60
N ALA A 86 14.39 1.51 10.44
CA ALA A 86 13.47 1.78 9.33
C ALA A 86 14.22 1.93 8.01
N ALA A 87 15.40 2.55 8.02
CA ALA A 87 16.26 2.66 6.83
C ALA A 87 16.79 1.28 6.39
N ASP A 88 17.31 0.49 7.33
CA ASP A 88 17.80 -0.86 7.08
C ASP A 88 16.64 -1.82 6.68
N LEU A 89 15.46 -1.66 7.29
CA LEU A 89 14.25 -2.41 6.92
C LEU A 89 13.83 -2.08 5.49
N ILE A 90 13.81 -0.81 5.08
CA ILE A 90 13.45 -0.43 3.71
C ILE A 90 14.45 -1.01 2.71
N ASP A 91 15.75 -0.98 3.02
CA ASP A 91 16.78 -1.52 2.14
C ASP A 91 16.64 -3.05 1.94
N ARG A 92 16.41 -3.78 3.03
CA ARG A 92 16.13 -5.22 2.99
C ARG A 92 14.78 -5.55 2.34
N LEU A 93 13.74 -4.76 2.61
CA LEU A 93 12.41 -4.97 2.07
C LEU A 93 12.39 -4.77 0.56
N LYS A 94 13.14 -3.83 0.00
CA LYS A 94 13.18 -3.62 -1.46
C LYS A 94 13.61 -4.87 -2.21
N ILE A 95 14.59 -5.61 -1.70
CA ILE A 95 15.09 -6.85 -2.31
C ILE A 95 13.98 -7.91 -2.39
N ILE A 96 13.06 -7.94 -1.43
CA ILE A 96 11.93 -8.89 -1.38
C ILE A 96 10.68 -8.32 -2.10
N LEU A 97 10.43 -7.03 -1.96
CA LEU A 97 9.30 -6.32 -2.57
C LEU A 97 9.44 -6.29 -4.08
N LEU A 98 10.64 -6.12 -4.63
CA LEU A 98 10.83 -6.05 -6.08
C LEU A 98 10.37 -7.35 -6.80
N PRO A 99 10.81 -8.56 -6.41
CA PRO A 99 10.29 -9.79 -7.01
C PRO A 99 8.82 -10.03 -6.64
N LEU A 100 8.38 -9.68 -5.44
CA LEU A 100 6.98 -9.81 -5.04
C LEU A 100 6.06 -8.94 -5.92
N ILE A 101 6.40 -7.67 -6.14
CA ILE A 101 5.67 -6.76 -7.01
C ILE A 101 5.71 -7.27 -8.45
N THR A 102 6.86 -7.76 -8.91
CA THR A 102 6.99 -8.36 -10.25
C THR A 102 6.05 -9.56 -10.43
N LEU A 103 5.84 -10.37 -9.38
CA LEU A 103 4.93 -11.51 -9.40
C LEU A 103 3.45 -11.09 -9.22
N VAL A 104 3.18 -10.07 -8.41
CA VAL A 104 1.83 -9.58 -8.11
C VAL A 104 1.28 -8.69 -9.23
N TYR A 105 2.14 -7.98 -9.95
CA TYR A 105 1.78 -7.14 -11.09
C TYR A 105 0.96 -7.86 -12.17
N PRO A 106 1.34 -9.05 -12.68
CA PRO A 106 0.51 -9.78 -13.63
C PRO A 106 -0.83 -10.23 -13.02
N LEU A 107 -0.88 -10.57 -11.73
CA LEU A 107 -2.14 -10.91 -11.05
C LEU A 107 -3.11 -9.73 -11.06
N PHE A 108 -2.66 -8.51 -10.75
CA PHE A 108 -3.50 -7.33 -10.84
C PHE A 108 -4.01 -7.06 -12.26
N LYS A 109 -3.19 -7.34 -13.28
CA LYS A 109 -3.60 -7.20 -14.69
C LYS A 109 -4.69 -8.20 -15.09
N LEU A 110 -4.81 -9.34 -14.42
CA LEU A 110 -5.83 -10.37 -14.69
C LEU A 110 -7.19 -10.07 -14.04
N ILE A 111 -7.25 -9.19 -13.04
CA ILE A 111 -8.51 -8.87 -12.34
C ILE A 111 -9.52 -8.13 -13.24
N PRO A 112 -9.16 -7.03 -13.94
CA PRO A 112 -10.11 -6.33 -14.80
C PRO A 112 -10.76 -7.21 -15.89
N PRO A 113 -10.01 -7.98 -16.71
CA PRO A 113 -10.61 -8.77 -17.79
C PRO A 113 -11.47 -9.93 -17.27
N THR A 114 -11.10 -10.55 -16.13
CA THR A 114 -11.90 -11.64 -15.55
C THR A 114 -13.21 -11.12 -14.97
N TYR A 115 -13.21 -9.92 -14.39
CA TYR A 115 -14.43 -9.24 -13.96
C TYR A 115 -15.35 -8.92 -15.14
N ASP A 116 -14.78 -8.34 -16.21
CA ASP A 116 -15.49 -8.04 -17.46
C ASP A 116 -16.13 -9.29 -18.07
N TRP A 117 -15.37 -10.37 -18.20
CA TRP A 117 -15.86 -11.64 -18.76
C TRP A 117 -17.01 -12.21 -17.94
N ARG A 118 -16.89 -12.21 -16.61
CA ARG A 118 -17.96 -12.71 -15.72
C ARG A 118 -19.23 -11.87 -15.86
N MET A 119 -19.11 -10.55 -15.94
CA MET A 119 -20.28 -9.68 -16.04
C MET A 119 -20.96 -9.80 -17.41
N ARG A 120 -20.19 -9.78 -18.50
CA ARG A 120 -20.71 -9.98 -19.86
C ARG A 120 -21.36 -11.35 -20.04
N SER A 121 -20.75 -12.41 -19.48
CA SER A 121 -21.31 -13.77 -19.56
C SER A 121 -22.68 -13.88 -18.86
N ARG A 122 -22.86 -13.18 -17.74
CA ARG A 122 -24.16 -13.14 -17.05
C ARG A 122 -25.24 -12.48 -17.91
N ILE A 123 -24.92 -11.38 -18.60
CA ILE A 123 -25.86 -10.67 -19.48
C ILE A 123 -26.14 -11.49 -20.74
N ASN A 124 -25.10 -12.03 -21.38
CA ASN A 124 -25.23 -12.82 -22.61
C ASN A 124 -26.08 -14.08 -22.43
N ARG A 125 -26.09 -14.70 -21.24
CA ARG A 125 -26.97 -15.84 -20.94
C ARG A 125 -28.44 -15.46 -21.17
N TRP A 126 -28.88 -14.33 -20.62
CA TRP A 126 -30.26 -13.88 -20.79
C TRP A 126 -30.57 -13.44 -22.21
N TYR A 127 -29.58 -12.92 -22.93
CA TYR A 127 -29.72 -12.62 -24.36
C TYR A 127 -29.97 -13.91 -25.18
N LYS A 128 -29.29 -15.01 -24.84
CA LYS A 128 -29.55 -16.33 -25.45
C LYS A 128 -30.93 -16.86 -25.09
N ASP A 129 -31.34 -16.69 -23.83
CA ASP A 129 -32.69 -17.10 -23.40
C ASP A 129 -33.76 -16.32 -24.17
N LEU A 130 -33.57 -15.01 -24.40
CA LEU A 130 -34.46 -14.21 -25.27
C LEU A 130 -34.47 -14.73 -26.72
N GLN A 131 -33.30 -14.96 -27.30
CA GLN A 131 -33.18 -15.44 -28.67
C GLN A 131 -33.85 -16.81 -28.87
N ALA A 132 -33.78 -17.68 -27.87
CA ALA A 132 -34.46 -18.97 -27.90
C ALA A 132 -36.00 -18.83 -27.87
N ILE A 133 -36.54 -17.78 -27.24
CA ILE A 133 -37.97 -17.47 -27.27
C ILE A 133 -38.37 -16.89 -28.64
N GLU A 134 -37.53 -16.02 -29.20
CA GLU A 134 -37.71 -15.43 -30.54
C GLU A 134 -37.76 -16.52 -31.63
N GLU A 135 -36.82 -17.48 -31.62
CA GLU A 135 -36.83 -18.62 -32.55
C GLU A 135 -38.10 -19.49 -32.41
N GLN A 136 -38.63 -19.65 -31.19
CA GLN A 136 -39.89 -20.36 -30.95
C GLN A 136 -41.12 -19.59 -31.47
N ILE A 137 -41.04 -18.26 -31.54
CA ILE A 137 -42.09 -17.41 -32.09
C ILE A 137 -42.06 -17.50 -33.62
N GLU A 138 -40.88 -17.36 -34.23
CA GLU A 138 -40.68 -17.39 -35.68
C GLU A 138 -41.07 -18.73 -36.32
N THR A 139 -40.91 -19.83 -35.59
CA THR A 139 -41.26 -21.18 -36.07
C THR A 139 -42.76 -21.51 -35.95
N ARG A 140 -43.56 -20.66 -35.29
CA ARG A 140 -45.00 -20.86 -35.14
C ARG A 140 -45.81 -20.18 -36.24
N GLU A 141 -46.97 -20.75 -36.52
CA GLU A 141 -47.97 -20.19 -37.44
C GLU A 141 -48.39 -18.77 -37.01
N PRO A 142 -48.68 -17.84 -37.95
CA PRO A 142 -49.06 -16.46 -37.63
C PRO A 142 -50.28 -16.28 -36.72
N ASN A 143 -51.15 -17.29 -36.65
CA ASN A 143 -52.36 -17.30 -35.81
C ASN A 143 -52.22 -18.20 -34.56
N ALA A 144 -51.00 -18.62 -34.22
CA ALA A 144 -50.78 -19.43 -33.03
C ALA A 144 -51.06 -18.63 -31.74
N ASP A 145 -51.47 -19.33 -30.68
CA ASP A 145 -51.53 -18.75 -29.35
C ASP A 145 -50.10 -18.52 -28.83
N PHE A 146 -49.78 -17.25 -28.54
CA PHE A 146 -48.49 -16.81 -28.00
C PHE A 146 -48.54 -16.50 -26.50
N SER A 147 -49.65 -16.81 -25.81
CA SER A 147 -49.82 -16.55 -24.38
C SER A 147 -48.71 -17.18 -23.52
N SER A 148 -48.23 -18.38 -23.89
CA SER A 148 -47.12 -19.05 -23.23
C SER A 148 -45.80 -18.28 -23.36
N GLN A 149 -45.50 -17.74 -24.54
CA GLN A 149 -44.26 -17.00 -24.83
C GLN A 149 -44.29 -15.64 -24.15
N VAL A 150 -45.45 -14.99 -24.09
CA VAL A 150 -45.64 -13.75 -23.32
C VAL A 150 -45.36 -13.99 -21.83
N ALA A 151 -45.88 -15.08 -21.27
CA ALA A 151 -45.60 -15.44 -19.87
C ALA A 151 -44.11 -15.79 -19.63
N GLU A 152 -43.43 -16.38 -20.62
CA GLU A 152 -41.99 -16.66 -20.56
C GLU A 152 -41.15 -15.38 -20.63
N LEU A 153 -41.52 -14.42 -21.48
CA LEU A 153 -40.93 -13.08 -21.56
C LEU A 153 -41.12 -12.30 -20.25
N ASP A 154 -42.29 -12.38 -19.62
CA ASP A 154 -42.55 -11.74 -18.32
C ASP A 154 -41.66 -12.33 -17.20
N ARG A 155 -41.45 -13.65 -17.21
CA ARG A 155 -40.51 -14.31 -16.29
C ARG A 155 -39.07 -13.90 -16.56
N LEU A 156 -38.68 -13.83 -17.83
CA LEU A 156 -37.34 -13.41 -18.24
C LEU A 156 -37.06 -11.98 -17.78
N GLU A 157 -37.99 -11.04 -18.00
CA GLU A 157 -37.86 -9.65 -17.54
C GLU A 157 -37.74 -9.56 -16.02
N ALA A 158 -38.57 -10.30 -15.27
CA ALA A 158 -38.51 -10.32 -13.81
C ALA A 158 -37.16 -10.83 -13.29
N ASN A 159 -36.58 -11.83 -13.96
CA ASN A 159 -35.26 -12.36 -13.62
C ASN A 159 -34.13 -11.38 -13.96
N VAL A 160 -34.21 -10.72 -15.11
CA VAL A 160 -33.26 -9.68 -15.53
C VAL A 160 -33.32 -8.47 -14.59
N GLY A 161 -34.50 -8.07 -14.14
CA GLY A 161 -34.70 -6.96 -13.21
C GLY A 161 -34.07 -7.15 -11.82
N ARG A 162 -33.79 -8.40 -11.40
CA ARG A 162 -33.11 -8.72 -10.13
C ARG A 162 -31.58 -8.64 -10.23
N LEU A 163 -31.02 -8.44 -11.42
CA LEU A 163 -29.57 -8.32 -11.61
C LEU A 163 -29.09 -6.95 -11.14
N SER A 164 -28.30 -6.93 -10.07
CA SER A 164 -27.48 -5.77 -9.72
C SER A 164 -26.23 -5.75 -10.61
N VAL A 165 -26.20 -4.86 -11.60
CA VAL A 165 -25.08 -4.66 -12.52
C VAL A 165 -24.43 -3.29 -12.27
N PRO A 166 -23.09 -3.18 -12.28
CA PRO A 166 -22.40 -1.89 -12.21
C PRO A 166 -22.81 -0.97 -13.36
N LEU A 167 -22.68 0.35 -13.17
CA LEU A 167 -23.07 1.38 -14.14
C LEU A 167 -22.47 1.16 -15.54
N ALA A 168 -21.23 0.66 -15.62
CA ALA A 168 -20.56 0.35 -16.88
C ALA A 168 -21.31 -0.67 -17.77
N TYR A 169 -22.18 -1.49 -17.18
CA TYR A 169 -22.99 -2.51 -17.88
C TYR A 169 -24.48 -2.20 -17.87
N ALA A 170 -24.87 -0.98 -17.46
CA ALA A 170 -26.26 -0.55 -17.48
C ALA A 170 -26.81 -0.52 -18.92
N ASN A 171 -26.04 -0.01 -19.88
CA ASN A 171 -26.49 0.12 -21.27
C ASN A 171 -26.89 -1.24 -21.92
N PRO A 172 -26.06 -2.29 -21.91
CA PRO A 172 -26.46 -3.62 -22.40
C PRO A 172 -27.70 -4.20 -21.70
N LEU A 173 -27.85 -3.95 -20.39
CA LEU A 173 -29.03 -4.40 -19.65
C LEU A 173 -30.30 -3.67 -20.11
N TYR A 174 -30.23 -2.36 -20.31
CA TYR A 174 -31.36 -1.58 -20.80
C TYR A 174 -31.75 -1.99 -22.22
N THR A 175 -30.79 -2.23 -23.11
CA THR A 175 -31.05 -2.74 -24.46
C THR A 175 -31.78 -4.09 -24.44
N LEU A 176 -31.37 -5.01 -23.55
CA LEU A 176 -32.07 -6.29 -23.39
C LEU A 176 -33.52 -6.08 -22.92
N ARG A 177 -33.74 -5.20 -21.93
CA ARG A 177 -35.09 -4.92 -21.42
C ARG A 177 -35.97 -4.26 -22.46
N SER A 178 -35.44 -3.33 -23.26
CA SER A 178 -36.20 -2.72 -24.36
C SER A 178 -36.57 -3.76 -25.42
N HIS A 179 -35.68 -4.70 -25.73
CA HIS A 179 -35.97 -5.74 -26.70
C HIS A 179 -37.10 -6.69 -26.22
N ILE A 180 -37.05 -7.09 -24.94
CA ILE A 180 -38.13 -7.88 -24.32
C ILE A 180 -39.47 -7.13 -24.35
N ALA A 181 -39.47 -5.82 -24.08
CA ALA A 181 -40.67 -5.00 -24.13
C ALA A 181 -41.27 -4.91 -25.54
N LEU A 182 -40.43 -4.67 -26.56
CA LEU A 182 -40.85 -4.59 -27.96
C LEU A 182 -41.46 -5.91 -28.43
N LEU A 183 -40.78 -7.03 -28.23
CA LEU A 183 -41.25 -8.35 -28.68
C LEU A 183 -42.59 -8.72 -28.02
N ARG A 184 -42.77 -8.38 -26.74
CA ARG A 184 -44.01 -8.61 -26.02
C ARG A 184 -45.16 -7.78 -26.57
N ASP A 185 -44.92 -6.51 -26.88
CA ASP A 185 -45.94 -5.64 -27.44
C ASP A 185 -46.35 -6.09 -28.85
N GLU A 186 -45.39 -6.53 -29.68
CA GLU A 186 -45.66 -7.12 -30.99
C GLU A 186 -46.54 -8.37 -30.89
N LEU A 187 -46.24 -9.30 -29.98
CA LEU A 187 -47.05 -10.49 -29.75
C LEU A 187 -48.45 -10.17 -29.26
N ARG A 188 -48.61 -9.18 -28.37
CA ARG A 188 -49.91 -8.75 -27.86
C ARG A 188 -50.75 -8.03 -28.92
N GLN A 189 -50.13 -7.25 -29.80
CA GLN A 189 -50.79 -6.53 -30.88
C GLN A 189 -51.14 -7.46 -32.05
N GLY A 190 -50.27 -8.42 -32.39
CA GLY A 190 -50.56 -9.47 -33.38
C GLY A 190 -51.69 -10.41 -32.96
N HIS A 191 -51.99 -10.47 -31.66
CA HIS A 191 -53.09 -11.24 -31.09
C HIS A 191 -54.39 -10.43 -30.88
N GLN A 192 -54.51 -9.20 -31.39
CA GLN A 192 -55.81 -8.52 -31.40
C GLN A 192 -56.67 -9.07 -32.56
N PRO A 193 -57.72 -9.87 -32.30
CA PRO A 193 -58.73 -10.09 -33.32
C PRO A 193 -59.32 -8.72 -33.65
N LYS A 194 -59.33 -8.37 -34.94
CA LYS A 194 -60.10 -7.23 -35.43
C LYS A 194 -61.55 -7.43 -35.02
N HIS A 195 -61.96 -6.80 -33.91
CA HIS A 195 -63.35 -6.63 -33.58
C HIS A 195 -63.93 -5.65 -34.61
N HIS A 196 -64.56 -6.23 -35.64
CA HIS A 196 -65.55 -5.56 -36.47
C HIS A 196 -66.84 -5.33 -35.68
#